data_AF-A6WFQ2-F1
#
_entry.id   AF-A6WFQ2-F1
#
_cell.length_a   1.000
_cell.length_b   1.000
_cell.length_c   1.000
_cell.angle_alpha   90.00
_cell.angle_beta   90.00
_cell.angle_gamma   90.00
#
_symmetry.space_group_name_H-M   'P 1'
#
loop_
_entity.id
_entity.type
_entity.pdbx_description
1 polymer ?
#
loop_
_entity_poly.entity_id
_entity_poly.type
_entity_poly.pdbx_seq_one_letter_code
_entity_poly.pdbx_strand_id
1 'polypeptide(L)'
;MPLYRVRDAADLLGVSDDTVRRWVDAGSLPSTRDGSGRSVVEGADLARFAVEHAASAATDTTAVARSARNRFAGLVTRVVVDGVMAQVEMQCGPHRVVSLMSREAAEEMGLAPGSRATAVVKATTVIVETPAGTS
;
A
#
# COMPACT_ATOMS: atom_id res chain seq x y z
N MET A 1 20.28 3.65 -13.61
CA MET A 1 19.14 3.55 -12.67
C MET A 1 17.95 4.23 -13.35
N PRO A 2 16.70 3.76 -13.19
CA PRO A 2 15.56 4.40 -13.85
C PRO A 2 15.35 5.82 -13.30
N LEU A 3 15.04 6.75 -14.18
CA LEU A 3 14.70 8.14 -13.83
C LEU A 3 13.17 8.29 -13.85
N TYR A 4 12.61 8.79 -12.75
CA TYR A 4 11.18 9.03 -12.61
C TYR A 4 10.89 10.52 -12.71
N ARG A 5 9.86 10.90 -13.47
CA ARG A 5 9.33 12.27 -13.38
C ARG A 5 8.58 12.43 -12.07
N VAL A 6 8.38 13.69 -11.67
CA VAL A 6 7.60 14.05 -10.47
C VAL A 6 6.26 13.32 -10.40
N ARG A 7 5.55 13.22 -11.53
CA ARG A 7 4.25 12.53 -11.59
C ARG A 7 4.39 11.03 -11.30
N ASP A 8 5.33 10.36 -11.97
CA ASP A 8 5.55 8.92 -11.77
C ASP A 8 6.00 8.63 -10.34
N ALA A 9 6.83 9.50 -9.77
CA ALA A 9 7.24 9.43 -8.36
C ALA A 9 6.07 9.64 -7.40
N ALA A 10 5.15 10.56 -7.69
CA ALA A 10 3.95 10.81 -6.89
C ALA A 10 3.01 9.61 -6.89
N ASP A 11 2.79 9.01 -8.07
CA ASP A 11 1.99 7.80 -8.23
C ASP A 11 2.60 6.63 -7.43
N LEU A 12 3.93 6.44 -7.50
CA LEU A 12 4.65 5.39 -6.76
C LEU A 12 4.63 5.60 -5.23
N LEU A 13 4.66 6.85 -4.78
CA LEU A 13 4.62 7.21 -3.36
C LEU A 13 3.19 7.33 -2.79
N GLY A 14 2.16 7.26 -3.65
CA GLY A 14 0.76 7.40 -3.24
C GLY A 14 0.39 8.81 -2.76
N VAL A 15 1.03 9.85 -3.30
CA VAL A 15 0.79 11.27 -2.94
C VAL A 15 0.54 12.13 -4.17
N SER A 16 0.27 13.44 -4.00
CA SER A 16 0.11 14.37 -5.12
C SER A 16 1.45 14.84 -5.70
N ASP A 17 1.46 15.20 -6.99
CA ASP A 17 2.61 15.85 -7.66
C ASP A 17 3.16 17.05 -6.85
N ASP A 18 2.26 17.85 -6.28
CA ASP A 18 2.63 19.05 -5.50
C ASP A 18 3.40 18.68 -4.22
N THR A 19 3.03 17.57 -3.59
CA THR A 19 3.73 17.04 -2.40
C THR A 19 5.15 16.63 -2.77
N VAL A 20 5.32 15.95 -3.90
CA VAL A 20 6.64 15.56 -4.39
C VAL A 20 7.49 16.76 -4.77
N ARG A 21 6.92 17.77 -5.46
CA ARG A 21 7.63 19.02 -5.78
C ARG A 21 8.12 19.71 -4.51
N ARG A 22 7.27 19.80 -3.49
CA ARG A 22 7.66 20.38 -2.18
C ARG A 22 8.82 19.64 -1.53
N TRP A 23 8.87 18.31 -1.59
CA TRP A 23 10.00 17.55 -1.06
C TRP A 23 11.30 17.75 -1.86
N VAL A 24 11.19 17.89 -3.17
CA VAL A 24 12.32 18.21 -4.04
C VAL A 24 12.85 19.62 -3.75
N ASP A 25 11.97 20.60 -3.68
CA ASP A 25 12.33 22.00 -3.41
C ASP A 25 12.93 22.16 -2.01
N ALA A 26 12.44 21.38 -1.04
CA ALA A 26 12.99 21.30 0.32
C ALA A 26 14.29 20.48 0.42
N GLY A 27 14.77 19.88 -0.67
CA GLY A 27 15.97 19.02 -0.69
C GLY A 27 15.81 17.69 0.03
N SER A 28 14.60 17.34 0.47
CA SER A 28 14.30 16.08 1.16
C SER A 28 14.28 14.89 0.19
N LEU A 29 13.91 15.13 -1.07
CA LEU A 29 14.00 14.15 -2.16
C LEU A 29 15.01 14.64 -3.20
N PRO A 30 16.19 13.99 -3.34
CA PRO A 30 17.16 14.35 -4.35
C PRO A 30 16.57 14.29 -5.77
N SER A 31 16.84 15.31 -6.58
CA SER A 31 16.44 15.33 -7.99
C SER A 31 17.53 15.92 -8.87
N THR A 32 17.53 15.53 -10.14
CA THR A 32 18.37 16.09 -11.19
C THR A 32 17.50 16.65 -12.31
N ARG A 33 18.12 17.28 -13.31
CA ARG A 33 17.43 17.75 -14.52
C ARG A 33 17.72 16.77 -15.65
N ASP A 34 16.69 16.33 -16.36
CA ASP A 34 16.86 15.52 -17.57
C ASP A 34 17.42 16.36 -18.74
N GLY A 35 17.73 15.72 -19.87
CA GLY A 35 18.22 16.42 -21.08
C GLY A 35 17.27 17.46 -21.67
N SER A 36 16.03 17.56 -21.16
CA SER A 36 15.03 18.56 -21.52
C SER A 36 14.75 19.58 -20.41
N GLY A 37 15.55 19.60 -19.33
CA GLY A 37 15.42 20.54 -18.22
C GLY A 37 14.30 20.22 -17.22
N ARG A 38 13.67 19.04 -17.31
CA ARG A 38 12.62 18.62 -16.36
C ARG A 38 13.25 17.99 -15.12
N SER A 39 12.65 18.22 -13.95
CA SER A 39 13.09 17.57 -12.71
C SER A 39 12.75 16.08 -12.76
N VAL A 40 13.75 15.25 -12.50
CA VAL A 40 13.66 13.79 -12.46
C VAL A 40 14.36 13.27 -11.20
N VAL A 41 13.86 12.17 -10.67
CA VAL A 41 14.36 11.53 -9.46
C VAL A 41 14.94 10.18 -9.83
N GLU A 42 16.16 9.89 -9.37
CA GLU A 42 16.78 8.58 -9.53
C GLU A 42 16.00 7.53 -8.72
N GLY A 43 15.74 6.37 -9.33
CA GLY A 43 14.94 5.32 -8.69
C GLY A 43 15.49 4.82 -7.36
N ALA A 44 16.81 4.82 -7.18
CA ALA A 44 17.45 4.47 -5.91
C ALA A 44 17.12 5.49 -4.81
N ASP A 45 17.16 6.78 -5.13
CA ASP A 45 16.83 7.85 -4.18
C ASP A 45 15.35 7.86 -3.85
N LEU A 46 14.49 7.64 -4.85
CA LEU A 46 13.05 7.50 -4.65
C LEU A 46 12.70 6.32 -3.74
N ALA A 47 13.31 5.16 -3.96
CA ALA A 47 13.09 3.96 -3.15
C ALA A 47 13.58 4.16 -1.71
N ARG A 48 14.75 4.77 -1.52
CA ARG A 48 15.28 5.10 -0.19
C ARG A 48 14.35 6.07 0.54
N PHE A 49 13.92 7.14 -0.13
CA PHE A 49 12.98 8.11 0.43
C PHE A 49 11.65 7.46 0.83
N ALA A 50 11.12 6.55 0.01
CA ALA A 50 9.88 5.83 0.31
C ALA A 50 9.96 5.02 1.61
N VAL A 51 11.10 4.33 1.83
CA VAL A 51 11.33 3.56 3.06
C VAL A 51 11.42 4.47 4.28
N GLU A 52 12.14 5.59 4.16
CA GLU A 52 12.31 6.57 5.25
C GLU A 52 10.97 7.24 5.63
N HIS A 53 10.10 7.53 4.64
CA HIS A 53 8.82 8.21 4.88
C HIS A 53 7.65 7.27 5.25
N ALA A 54 7.71 5.98 4.92
CA ALA A 54 6.66 5.00 5.25
C ALA A 54 6.39 4.88 6.76
N ALA A 55 7.39 5.18 7.61
CA ALA A 55 7.24 5.18 9.06
C ALA A 55 6.33 6.30 9.60
N SER A 56 6.13 7.39 8.83
CA SER A 56 5.33 8.55 9.25
C SER A 56 3.83 8.44 8.90
N ALA A 57 3.47 7.58 7.93
CA ALA A 57 2.10 7.41 7.46
C ALA A 57 1.28 6.38 8.29
N ALA A 58 1.95 5.43 8.95
CA ALA A 58 1.29 4.36 9.70
C ALA A 58 1.18 4.73 11.20
N THR A 59 0.18 5.53 11.56
CA THR A 59 -0.24 5.57 12.97
C THR A 59 -1.05 4.30 13.27
N ASP A 60 -0.38 3.19 13.59
CA ASP A 60 -1.03 1.97 14.05
C ASP A 60 -1.29 2.10 15.56
N THR A 61 -2.54 2.37 15.96
CA THR A 61 -2.94 2.58 17.37
C THR A 61 -3.01 1.29 18.19
N THR A 62 -2.33 0.20 17.78
CA THR A 62 -2.38 -1.09 18.48
C THR A 62 -0.99 -1.60 18.88
N ALA A 63 -0.73 -1.60 20.19
CA ALA A 63 0.56 -1.92 20.80
C ALA A 63 0.85 -3.43 20.86
N VAL A 64 1.11 -4.09 19.72
CA VAL A 64 1.56 -5.49 19.70
C VAL A 64 2.64 -5.69 18.64
N ALA A 65 3.76 -6.30 19.03
CA ALA A 65 4.82 -6.72 18.11
C ALA A 65 4.32 -7.88 17.23
N ARG A 66 4.31 -7.71 15.90
CA ARG A 66 3.80 -8.72 14.96
C ARG A 66 4.63 -8.77 13.67
N SER A 67 4.74 -9.96 13.07
CA SER A 67 5.55 -10.25 11.88
C SER A 67 4.87 -9.95 10.53
N ALA A 68 3.55 -9.75 10.51
CA ALA A 68 2.82 -9.43 9.29
C ALA A 68 2.78 -7.91 9.06
N ARG A 69 3.43 -7.44 8.00
CA ARG A 69 3.55 -6.00 7.66
C ARG A 69 2.40 -5.47 6.80
N ASN A 70 1.70 -6.33 6.07
CA ASN A 70 0.61 -5.93 5.18
C ASN A 70 -0.73 -6.02 5.92
N ARG A 71 -1.16 -4.89 6.50
CA ARG A 71 -2.44 -4.77 7.21
C ARG A 71 -3.34 -3.77 6.49
N PHE A 72 -4.56 -4.20 6.18
CA PHE A 72 -5.56 -3.40 5.51
C PHE A 72 -6.77 -3.26 6.43
N ALA A 73 -6.81 -2.16 7.19
CA ALA A 73 -7.96 -1.84 8.01
C ALA A 73 -9.12 -1.37 7.11
N GLY A 74 -10.33 -1.87 7.39
CA GLY A 74 -11.47 -1.60 6.53
C GLY A 74 -12.80 -2.03 7.13
N LEU A 75 -13.83 -1.95 6.29
CA LEU A 75 -15.18 -2.41 6.59
C LEU A 75 -15.48 -3.67 5.78
N VAL A 76 -16.05 -4.67 6.44
CA VAL A 76 -16.64 -5.82 5.75
C VAL A 76 -17.82 -5.33 4.92
N THR A 77 -17.84 -5.67 3.64
CA THR A 77 -18.89 -5.28 2.69
C THR A 77 -19.78 -6.46 2.29
N ARG A 78 -19.25 -7.69 2.35
CA ARG A 78 -20.00 -8.90 2.04
C ARG A 78 -19.43 -10.11 2.79
N VAL A 79 -20.31 -11.00 3.24
CA VAL A 79 -19.94 -12.33 3.75
C VAL A 79 -20.80 -13.35 3.04
N VAL A 80 -20.17 -14.32 2.40
CA VAL A 80 -20.83 -15.46 1.74
C VAL A 80 -20.33 -16.73 2.41
N VAL A 81 -21.25 -17.55 2.91
CA VAL A 81 -20.93 -18.80 3.59
C VAL A 81 -21.44 -19.95 2.74
N ASP A 82 -20.58 -20.92 2.44
CA ASP A 82 -20.93 -22.13 1.71
C ASP A 82 -20.14 -23.33 2.23
N GLY A 83 -20.85 -24.39 2.64
CA GLY A 83 -20.23 -25.53 3.33
C GLY A 83 -19.34 -25.11 4.50
N VAL A 84 -18.14 -25.66 4.60
CA VAL A 84 -17.18 -25.32 5.68
C VAL A 84 -16.39 -24.02 5.44
N MET A 85 -16.64 -23.33 4.32
CA MET A 85 -15.89 -22.14 3.91
C MET A 85 -16.75 -20.87 3.98
N ALA A 86 -16.07 -19.75 4.13
CA ALA A 86 -16.62 -18.42 4.05
C ALA A 86 -15.72 -17.53 3.17
N GLN A 87 -16.36 -16.75 2.31
CA GLN A 87 -15.75 -15.65 1.58
C GLN A 87 -16.15 -14.34 2.26
N VAL A 88 -15.15 -13.58 2.68
CA VAL A 88 -15.32 -12.26 3.30
C VAL A 88 -14.72 -11.21 2.39
N GLU A 89 -15.51 -10.21 2.05
CA GLU A 89 -15.08 -9.06 1.27
C GLU A 89 -14.99 -7.82 2.15
N MET A 90 -13.93 -7.04 1.96
CA MET A 90 -13.65 -5.84 2.72
C MET A 90 -13.27 -4.68 1.80
N GLN A 91 -13.73 -3.48 2.14
CA GLN A 91 -13.23 -2.23 1.58
C GLN A 91 -12.19 -1.64 2.54
N CYS A 92 -10.94 -1.55 2.08
CA CYS A 92 -9.81 -1.07 2.87
C CYS A 92 -9.13 0.10 2.13
N GLY A 93 -9.50 1.34 2.49
CA GLY A 93 -9.09 2.53 1.73
C GLY A 93 -9.56 2.43 0.27
N PRO A 94 -8.69 2.62 -0.74
CA PRO A 94 -9.05 2.46 -2.16
C PRO A 94 -9.10 0.99 -2.63
N HIS A 95 -8.74 0.02 -1.78
CA HIS A 95 -8.58 -1.37 -2.17
C HIS A 95 -9.74 -2.26 -1.72
N ARG A 96 -10.21 -3.13 -2.62
CA ARG A 96 -11.11 -4.25 -2.28
C ARG A 96 -10.27 -5.48 -1.95
N VAL A 97 -10.42 -6.00 -0.74
CA VAL A 97 -9.72 -7.21 -0.26
C VAL A 97 -10.73 -8.34 -0.12
N VAL A 98 -10.38 -9.54 -0.60
CA VAL A 98 -11.20 -10.75 -0.47
C VAL A 98 -10.39 -11.80 0.31
N SER A 99 -10.98 -12.34 1.35
CA SER A 99 -10.41 -13.41 2.17
C SER A 99 -11.28 -14.65 2.09
N LEU A 100 -10.64 -15.80 1.96
CA LEU A 100 -11.27 -17.11 2.14
C LEU A 100 -10.84 -17.65 3.49
N MET A 101 -11.80 -18.07 4.31
CA MET A 101 -11.54 -18.67 5.61
C MET A 101 -12.60 -19.70 5.96
N SER A 102 -12.45 -20.41 7.09
CA SER A 102 -13.49 -21.33 7.53
C SER A 102 -14.77 -20.58 7.92
N ARG A 103 -15.91 -21.24 7.75
CA ARG A 103 -17.21 -20.78 8.26
C ARG A 103 -17.11 -20.45 9.75
N GLU A 104 -16.58 -21.39 10.53
CA GLU A 104 -16.44 -21.27 11.98
C GLU A 104 -15.68 -19.99 12.37
N ALA A 105 -14.55 -19.70 11.72
CA ALA A 105 -13.79 -18.49 12.03
C ALA A 105 -14.56 -17.21 11.68
N ALA A 106 -15.29 -17.19 10.56
CA ALA A 106 -16.11 -16.03 10.20
C ALA A 106 -17.26 -15.79 11.20
N GLU A 107 -17.89 -16.86 11.69
CA GLU A 107 -18.95 -16.82 12.69
C GLU A 107 -18.43 -16.43 14.08
N GLU A 108 -17.33 -17.03 14.55
CA GLU A 108 -16.69 -16.71 15.84
C GLU A 108 -16.26 -15.24 15.93
N MET A 109 -15.81 -14.67 14.82
CA MET A 109 -15.44 -13.25 14.75
C MET A 109 -16.63 -12.32 14.55
N GLY A 110 -17.86 -12.83 14.38
CA GLY A 110 -19.06 -12.03 14.16
C GLY A 110 -18.98 -11.17 12.90
N LEU A 111 -18.38 -11.69 11.82
CA LEU A 111 -18.23 -10.93 10.59
C LEU A 111 -19.56 -10.79 9.86
N ALA A 112 -19.96 -9.54 9.64
CA ALA A 112 -21.14 -9.18 8.86
C ALA A 112 -20.85 -7.88 8.09
N PRO A 113 -21.61 -7.57 7.02
CA PRO A 113 -21.53 -6.26 6.37
C PRO A 113 -21.64 -5.12 7.39
N GLY A 114 -20.67 -4.21 7.39
CA GLY A 114 -20.54 -3.11 8.35
C GLY A 114 -19.54 -3.36 9.49
N SER A 115 -19.10 -4.61 9.73
CA SER A 115 -18.10 -4.91 10.76
C SER A 115 -16.75 -4.27 10.40
N ARG A 116 -16.09 -3.65 11.39
CA ARG A 116 -14.69 -3.20 11.26
C ARG A 116 -13.77 -4.40 11.43
N ALA A 117 -12.90 -4.63 10.44
CA ALA A 117 -11.91 -5.70 10.50
C ALA A 117 -10.58 -5.22 9.92
N THR A 118 -9.51 -5.96 10.19
CA THR A 118 -8.22 -5.74 9.53
C THR A 118 -7.82 -7.00 8.80
N ALA A 119 -7.70 -6.93 7.47
CA ALA A 119 -7.13 -8.01 6.71
C ALA A 119 -5.61 -8.02 6.95
N VAL A 120 -5.07 -9.17 7.34
CA VAL A 120 -3.65 -9.36 7.60
C VAL A 120 -3.11 -10.36 6.59
N VAL A 121 -2.21 -9.91 5.73
CA VAL A 121 -1.60 -10.76 4.71
C VAL A 121 -0.20 -11.17 5.18
N LYS A 122 0.07 -12.48 5.23
CA LYS A 122 1.39 -12.99 5.57
C LYS A 122 2.39 -12.55 4.50
N ALA A 123 3.48 -11.92 4.90
CA ALA A 123 4.46 -11.30 4.00
C ALA A 123 5.27 -12.29 3.14
N THR A 124 5.05 -13.60 3.29
CA THR A 124 5.84 -14.64 2.60
C THR A 124 5.49 -14.81 1.12
N THR A 125 4.47 -14.10 0.61
CA THR A 125 4.05 -14.18 -0.80
C THR A 125 3.84 -12.77 -1.34
N VAL A 126 4.90 -12.19 -1.91
CA VAL A 126 4.87 -10.90 -2.60
C VAL A 126 5.31 -11.15 -4.04
N ILE A 127 4.50 -10.69 -4.99
CA ILE A 127 4.84 -10.67 -6.41
C ILE A 127 5.20 -9.23 -6.76
N VAL A 128 6.37 -9.03 -7.36
CA VAL A 128 6.84 -7.71 -7.83
C VAL A 128 6.74 -7.71 -9.34
N GLU A 129 5.97 -6.76 -9.88
CA GLU A 129 5.83 -6.55 -11.32
C GLU A 129 6.41 -5.17 -11.67
N THR A 130 7.09 -5.09 -12.81
CA THR A 130 7.57 -3.83 -13.39
C THR A 130 6.83 -3.59 -14.71
N PRO A 131 6.43 -2.36 -15.04
CA PRO A 131 5.98 -2.02 -16.38
C PRO A 131 6.99 -2.50 -17.43
N ALA A 132 6.54 -2.95 -18.60
CA ALA A 132 7.44 -3.31 -19.70
C ALA A 132 8.41 -2.14 -19.93
N GLY A 133 9.71 -2.40 -19.79
CA GLY A 133 10.72 -1.35 -19.74
C GLY A 133 10.62 -0.44 -20.96
N THR A 134 10.33 0.83 -20.73
CA THR A 134 10.59 1.86 -21.74
C THR A 134 12.10 2.02 -21.80
N SER A 135 12.72 1.28 -22.72
CA SER A 135 14.09 1.51 -23.18
C SER A 135 14.22 2.89 -23.82
#